data_AF-A0A194R2V8-F1
#
_entry.id   AF-A0A194R2V8-F1
#
_cell.length_a   1.000
_cell.length_b   1.000
_cell.length_c   1.000
_cell.angle_alpha   90.00
_cell.angle_beta   90.00
_cell.angle_gamma   90.00
#
_symmetry.space_group_name_H-M   'P 1'
#
loop_
_entity.id
_entity.type
_entity.pdbx_description
1 polymer ?
#
loop_
_entity_poly.entity_id
_entity_poly.type
_entity_poly.pdbx_seq_one_letter_code
_entity_poly.pdbx_strand_id
1 'polypeptide(L)'
;MWSLGVILYTMLVGRYPFNDSEHASLFAKISRGYFVVPECLSSRGKCLIRSLLRREACERLSARDVLRHPWLARDPRNELPPRAAACLDRLVPDLDLGLADCV
;
A
#
# COMPACT_ATOMS: atom_id res chain seq x y z
N MET A 1 9.95 4.54 8.18
CA MET A 1 9.82 3.80 6.89
C MET A 1 9.14 2.46 7.05
N TRP A 2 9.60 1.58 7.94
CA TRP A 2 8.93 0.29 8.19
C TRP A 2 7.45 0.43 8.54
N SER A 3 7.13 1.25 9.55
CA SER A 3 5.74 1.50 9.97
C SER A 3 4.89 2.11 8.85
N LEU A 4 5.49 2.94 7.99
CA LEU A 4 4.81 3.49 6.81
C LEU A 4 4.41 2.39 5.83
N GLY A 5 5.29 1.42 5.59
CA GLY A 5 4.97 0.25 4.76
C GLY A 5 3.85 -0.60 5.33
N VAL A 6 3.82 -0.79 6.65
CA VAL A 6 2.74 -1.53 7.34
C VAL A 6 1.41 -0.78 7.21
N ILE A 7 1.39 0.52 7.50
CA ILE A 7 0.19 1.35 7.41
C ILE A 7 -0.33 1.36 5.96
N LEU A 8 0.56 1.56 4.98
CA LEU A 8 0.20 1.56 3.57
C LEU A 8 -0.40 0.22 3.13
N TYR A 9 0.19 -0.89 3.54
CA TYR A 9 -0.36 -2.22 3.26
C TYR A 9 -1.77 -2.34 3.85
N THR A 10 -1.95 -1.96 5.12
CA THR A 10 -3.25 -2.04 5.78
C THR A 10 -4.30 -1.15 5.12
N MET A 11 -3.94 0.05 4.66
CA MET A 11 -4.85 0.93 3.92
C MET A 11 -5.32 0.33 2.59
N LEU A 12 -4.45 -0.39 1.88
CA LEU A 12 -4.76 -0.94 0.55
C LEU A 12 -5.40 -2.32 0.60
N VAL A 13 -5.09 -3.12 1.62
CA VAL A 13 -5.54 -4.52 1.73
C VAL A 13 -6.62 -4.70 2.78
N GLY A 14 -6.73 -3.78 3.75
CA GLY A 14 -7.67 -3.87 4.87
C GLY A 14 -7.27 -4.87 5.96
N ARG A 15 -6.06 -5.44 5.90
CA ARG A 15 -5.51 -6.37 6.90
C ARG A 15 -4.04 -6.13 7.14
N TYR A 16 -3.51 -6.61 8.27
CA TYR A 16 -2.09 -6.49 8.57
C TYR A 16 -1.22 -7.43 7.72
N PRO A 17 -0.01 -7.01 7.32
CA PRO A 17 0.92 -7.85 6.55
C PRO A 17 1.50 -9.01 7.37
N PHE A 18 1.56 -8.85 8.70
CA PHE A 18 2.02 -9.88 9.64
C PHE A 18 0.91 -10.13 10.67
N ASN A 19 0.49 -11.37 10.84
CA ASN A 19 -0.47 -11.79 11.85
C ASN A 19 -0.19 -13.26 12.24
N ASP A 20 -0.17 -13.53 13.53
CA ASP A 20 -0.04 -14.86 14.14
C ASP A 20 -0.67 -14.86 15.52
N SER A 21 -1.13 -16.03 15.97
CA SER A 21 -1.65 -16.22 17.33
C SER A 21 -0.55 -16.13 18.39
N GLU A 22 0.64 -16.67 18.07
CA GLU A 22 1.78 -16.70 18.98
C GLU A 22 2.72 -15.52 18.74
N HIS A 23 3.06 -14.79 19.79
CA HIS A 23 3.97 -13.64 19.72
C HIS A 23 5.35 -14.02 19.16
N ALA A 24 5.88 -15.19 19.54
CA ALA A 24 7.17 -15.67 19.04
C ALA A 24 7.16 -15.88 17.51
N SER A 25 6.09 -16.47 16.98
CA SER A 25 5.90 -16.67 15.54
C SER A 25 5.72 -15.36 14.79
N LEU A 26 4.96 -14.41 15.38
CA LEU A 26 4.76 -13.07 14.84
C LEU A 26 6.11 -12.34 14.70
N PHE A 27 6.92 -12.30 15.77
CA PHE A 27 8.22 -11.66 15.73
C PHE A 27 9.16 -12.34 14.73
N ALA A 28 9.13 -13.68 14.64
CA ALA A 28 9.90 -14.40 13.63
C ALA A 28 9.51 -14.02 12.19
N LYS A 29 8.20 -13.86 11.89
CA LYS A 29 7.74 -13.39 10.57
C LYS A 29 8.16 -11.95 10.29
N ILE A 30 8.06 -11.06 11.28
CA ILE A 30 8.50 -9.66 11.19
C ILE A 30 10.00 -9.60 10.91
N SER A 31 10.82 -10.33 11.66
CA SER A 31 12.27 -10.38 11.48
C SER A 31 12.69 -10.95 10.13
N ARG A 32 11.94 -11.93 9.60
CA ARG A 32 12.17 -12.47 8.25
C ARG A 32 11.73 -11.51 7.14
N GLY A 33 10.82 -10.59 7.43
CA GLY A 33 10.23 -9.69 6.44
C GLY A 33 9.37 -10.43 5.41
N TYR A 34 8.82 -11.59 5.77
CA TYR A 34 8.00 -12.40 4.87
C TYR A 34 6.53 -11.99 4.97
N PHE A 35 5.98 -11.43 3.90
CA PHE A 35 4.58 -11.05 3.77
C PHE A 35 4.08 -11.27 2.34
N VAL A 36 2.79 -11.50 2.18
CA VAL A 36 2.15 -11.74 0.88
C VAL A 36 1.36 -10.49 0.47
N VAL A 37 1.64 -9.99 -0.74
CA VAL A 37 0.88 -8.88 -1.33
C VAL A 37 -0.12 -9.46 -2.33
N PRO A 38 -1.44 -9.22 -2.19
CA PRO A 38 -2.44 -9.72 -3.11
C PRO A 38 -2.22 -9.30 -4.57
N GLU A 39 -2.70 -10.10 -5.50
CA GLU A 39 -2.55 -9.82 -6.93
C GLU A 39 -3.44 -8.67 -7.43
N CYS A 40 -4.53 -8.35 -6.72
CA CYS A 40 -5.43 -7.26 -7.07
C CYS A 40 -4.79 -5.85 -6.96
N LEU A 41 -3.64 -5.71 -6.27
CA LEU A 41 -2.95 -4.42 -6.21
C LEU A 41 -2.22 -4.11 -7.51
N SER A 42 -2.19 -2.82 -7.87
CA SER A 42 -1.37 -2.35 -8.99
C SER A 42 0.10 -2.73 -8.81
N SER A 43 0.79 -3.02 -9.91
CA SER A 43 2.21 -3.38 -9.91
C SER A 43 3.07 -2.32 -9.22
N ARG A 44 2.75 -1.04 -9.42
CA ARG A 44 3.40 0.10 -8.77
C ARG A 44 3.18 0.12 -7.25
N GLY A 45 1.97 -0.19 -6.78
CA GLY A 45 1.66 -0.25 -5.35
C GLY A 45 2.39 -1.39 -4.65
N LYS A 46 2.41 -2.58 -5.28
CA LYS A 46 3.20 -3.74 -4.84
C LYS A 46 4.68 -3.39 -4.71
N CYS A 47 5.23 -2.68 -5.70
CA CYS A 47 6.63 -2.24 -5.70
C CYS A 47 6.94 -1.31 -4.51
N LEU A 48 6.09 -0.32 -4.28
CA LEU A 48 6.27 0.63 -3.18
C LEU A 48 6.24 -0.05 -1.81
N ILE A 49 5.25 -0.92 -1.56
CA ILE A 49 5.14 -1.67 -0.30
C ILE A 49 6.42 -2.51 -0.07
N ARG A 50 6.87 -3.25 -1.08
CA ARG A 50 8.10 -4.07 -0.98
C ARG A 50 9.36 -3.25 -0.74
N SER A 51 9.41 -2.03 -1.25
CA SER A 51 10.54 -1.12 -1.05
C SER A 51 10.54 -0.49 0.35
N LEU A 52 9.38 -0.38 0.99
CA LEU A 52 9.23 0.13 2.37
C LEU A 52 9.48 -0.95 3.43
N LEU A 53 9.09 -2.19 3.15
CA LEU A 53 9.19 -3.34 4.05
C LEU A 53 10.44 -4.21 3.78
N ARG A 54 11.53 -3.60 3.30
CA ARG A 54 12.83 -4.29 3.20
C ARG A 54 13.38 -4.61 4.60
N ARG A 55 13.95 -5.81 4.74
CA ARG A 55 14.56 -6.30 5.98
C ARG A 55 15.67 -5.35 6.42
N GLU A 56 16.66 -5.15 5.54
CA GLU A 56 17.78 -4.25 5.78
C GLU A 56 17.31 -2.79 5.76
N ALA A 57 17.65 -2.04 6.82
CA ALA A 57 17.20 -0.66 6.96
C ALA A 57 17.80 0.28 5.91
N CYS A 58 19.03 0.00 5.45
CA CYS A 58 19.72 0.77 4.42
C CYS A 58 19.13 0.58 3.01
N GLU A 59 18.45 -0.55 2.75
CA GLU A 59 17.78 -0.81 1.47
C GLU A 59 16.35 -0.23 1.41
N ARG A 60 15.84 0.31 2.54
CA ARG A 60 14.50 0.88 2.59
C ARG A 60 14.46 2.19 1.81
N LEU A 61 13.43 2.34 1.00
CA LEU A 61 13.17 3.57 0.26
C LEU A 61 13.09 4.77 1.20
N SER A 62 13.77 5.87 0.88
CA SER A 62 13.74 7.09 1.71
C SER A 62 12.40 7.81 1.55
N ALA A 63 12.02 8.65 2.54
CA ALA A 63 10.77 9.41 2.46
C ALA A 63 10.70 10.32 1.22
N ARG A 64 11.83 10.91 0.81
CA ARG A 64 11.90 11.74 -0.40
C ARG A 64 11.68 10.93 -1.67
N ASP A 65 12.15 9.69 -1.69
CA ASP A 65 11.98 8.79 -2.84
C ASP A 65 10.58 8.20 -2.90
N VAL A 66 9.96 7.94 -1.75
CA VAL A 66 8.54 7.55 -1.65
C VAL A 66 7.64 8.61 -2.27
N LEU A 67 7.87 9.89 -1.95
CA LEU A 67 7.07 10.99 -2.50
C LEU A 67 7.22 11.13 -4.02
N ARG A 68 8.36 10.73 -4.57
CA ARG A 68 8.65 10.73 -6.01
C ARG A 68 8.28 9.41 -6.69
N HIS A 69 7.83 8.40 -5.93
CA HIS A 69 7.55 7.09 -6.48
C HIS A 69 6.34 7.19 -7.45
N PRO A 70 6.38 6.56 -8.64
CA PRO A 70 5.31 6.63 -9.65
C PRO A 70 3.93 6.13 -9.21
N TRP A 71 3.84 5.55 -8.01
CA TRP A 71 2.57 5.17 -7.38
C TRP A 71 1.90 6.35 -6.66
N LEU A 72 2.69 7.28 -6.11
CA LEU A 72 2.21 8.47 -5.39
C LEU A 72 2.34 9.75 -6.23
N ALA A 73 3.23 9.76 -7.23
CA ALA A 73 3.36 10.86 -8.15
C ALA A 73 1.99 11.16 -8.79
N ARG A 74 1.56 12.43 -8.70
CA ARG A 74 0.29 12.89 -9.27
C ARG A 74 0.23 12.55 -10.75
N ASP A 75 -0.81 11.84 -11.17
CA ASP A 75 -1.22 11.84 -12.56
C ASP A 75 -1.99 13.14 -12.80
N PRO A 76 -1.50 14.06 -13.66
CA PRO A 76 -2.21 15.30 -13.99
C PRO A 76 -3.59 15.06 -14.62
N ARG A 77 -3.92 13.82 -15.00
CA ARG A 77 -5.25 13.43 -15.50
C ARG A 77 -6.25 13.08 -14.41
N ASN A 78 -5.82 12.92 -13.15
CA ASN A 78 -6.68 12.57 -12.01
C ASN A 78 -6.92 13.76 -11.07
N GLU A 79 -6.83 15.00 -11.59
CA GLU A 79 -7.20 16.18 -10.82
C GLU A 79 -8.70 16.17 -10.55
N LEU A 80 -9.08 15.81 -9.32
CA LEU A 80 -10.45 15.96 -8.87
C LEU A 80 -10.82 17.45 -8.95
N PRO A 81 -11.95 17.82 -9.59
CA PRO A 81 -12.39 19.20 -9.60
C PRO A 81 -12.55 19.72 -8.16
N PRO A 82 -12.27 21.01 -7.89
CA PRO A 82 -12.21 21.57 -6.54
C PRO A 82 -13.44 21.32 -5.65
N ARG A 83 -14.58 21.03 -6.26
CA ARG A 83 -15.88 20.82 -5.59
C ARG A 83 -16.05 19.41 -5.01
N ALA A 84 -15.28 18.42 -5.45
CA ALA A 84 -15.38 17.03 -4.97
C ALA A 84 -14.51 16.74 -3.74
N ALA A 85 -13.49 17.57 -3.48
CA ALA A 85 -12.59 17.41 -2.33
C ALA A 85 -13.29 17.61 -0.96
N ALA A 86 -14.35 18.40 -0.90
CA ALA A 86 -15.09 18.67 0.34
C ALA A 86 -16.06 17.53 0.76
N CYS A 87 -16.36 16.58 -0.13
CA CYS A 87 -17.32 15.50 0.11
C CYS A 87 -16.65 14.13 0.36
N LEU A 88 -15.35 14.02 0.12
CA LEU A 88 -14.61 12.75 0.15
C LEU A 88 -14.48 12.11 1.56
N ASP A 89 -14.81 12.84 2.63
CA ASP A 89 -14.77 12.30 4.01
C ASP A 89 -15.91 11.31 4.29
N ARG A 90 -16.92 11.19 3.41
CA ARG A 90 -18.10 10.31 3.61
C ARG A 90 -18.35 9.30 2.50
N LEU A 91 -17.62 9.37 1.39
CA LEU A 91 -17.81 8.47 0.26
C LEU A 91 -16.48 7.78 -0.01
N VAL A 92 -16.45 6.46 0.18
CA VAL A 92 -15.50 5.64 -0.58
C VAL A 92 -15.79 6.00 -2.03
N PRO A 93 -14.85 6.62 -2.78
CA PRO A 93 -15.08 6.85 -4.19
C PRO A 93 -15.41 5.48 -4.79
N ASP A 94 -16.58 5.34 -5.40
CA ASP A 94 -16.94 4.17 -6.17
C ASP A 94 -15.88 4.03 -7.25
N LEU A 95 -14.82 3.27 -6.93
CA LEU A 95 -13.95 2.70 -7.93
C LEU A 95 -14.87 1.79 -8.70
N ASP A 96 -15.28 2.26 -9.88
CA ASP A 96 -15.81 1.44 -10.96
C ASP A 96 -14.72 0.43 -11.32
N LEU A 97 -14.60 -0.61 -10.48
CA LEU A 97 -14.04 -1.89 -10.80
C LEU A 97 -14.97 -2.41 -11.88
N GLY A 98 -14.66 -2.02 -13.11
CA GLY A 98 -15.28 -2.51 -14.33
C GLY A 98 -15.41 -4.02 -14.22
N LEU A 99 -16.60 -4.43 -13.83
CA LEU A 99 -17.14 -5.77 -13.99
C LEU A 99 -17.33 -5.91 -15.49
N ALA A 100 -16.23 -6.20 -16.18
CA ALA A 100 -16.21 -6.67 -17.55
C ALA A 100 -15.51 -8.02 -17.50
N ASP A 101 -16.34 -9.04 -17.28
CA ASP A 101 -16.27 -10.38 -17.86
C ASP A 101 -14.89 -11.01 -18.03
N CYS A 102 -14.59 -12.02 -17.22
CA CYS A 102 -13.92 -13.24 -17.68
C CYS A 102 -14.08 -14.37 -16.64
N VAL A 103 -15.07 -15.24 -16.93
CA VAL A 103 -15.36 -16.61 -16.44
C VAL A 103 -15.90 -16.76 -15.00
#